data_AF-L2GX52-F1
#
_entry.id   AF-L2GX52-F1
#
_cell.length_a   1.000
_cell.length_b   1.000
_cell.length_c   1.000
_cell.angle_alpha   90.00
_cell.angle_beta   90.00
_cell.angle_gamma   90.00
#
_symmetry.space_group_name_H-M   'P 1'
#
loop_
_entity.id
_entity.type
_entity.pdbx_description
1 polymer ?
#
loop_
_entity_poly.entity_id
_entity_poly.type
_entity_poly.pdbx_seq_one_letter_code
_entity_poly.pdbx_strand_id
1 'polypeptide(L)'
;MSDHFKDLLYAGTLINTTDGFVPINVTGHPSKFPVDKVLQAQELQKIMNVLLYRAMMDQNTYEMDTKDEMYNMLVKMKRTSRKTKPTLIYTRTDYLLDKAHILKQVEINTIAVSFVELNTRLNQIHATLHENVWLPENVPKFVEMVALTRNTFIRVNDYSDVIALLLDDNTGIQSKNFFEKKNLMFELKKKGVTMLHVTMQDIEKNGKFENDRFIYAGQSVFFVYLRHFYNYDHYDNCTMHLRTQIENSDAITLPSIELQIVGLKMFQVVFKNKDVLKKYLSDTQISTIYEHFGDFKSAKDYETGDEKIYFLKCMREGGNTIITENFKDYIAEPDRYFLMKKIDSITVRNRFYTENEDSDMILELGVLGAFVEYDGDILLDEHSGFICRIKKKESIECGVTCNYGGLDTIYKN
;
A
#
# COMPACT_ATOMS: atom_id res chain seq x y z
N MET A 1 26.44 14.50 -10.90
CA MET A 1 26.65 13.54 -9.80
C MET A 1 27.60 12.47 -10.31
N SER A 2 28.60 12.05 -9.54
CA SER A 2 29.66 11.13 -10.00
C SER A 2 29.12 9.73 -10.32
N ASP A 3 29.80 9.00 -11.21
CA ASP A 3 29.62 7.56 -11.46
C ASP A 3 29.45 6.76 -10.14
N HIS A 4 30.13 7.21 -9.08
CA HIS A 4 30.04 6.62 -7.74
C HIS A 4 28.62 6.49 -7.16
N PHE A 5 27.73 7.49 -7.29
CA PHE A 5 26.38 7.36 -6.71
C PHE A 5 25.57 6.29 -7.46
N LYS A 6 25.71 6.25 -8.79
CA LYS A 6 25.10 5.23 -9.63
C LYS A 6 25.61 3.84 -9.25
N ASP A 7 26.92 3.70 -8.99
CA ASP A 7 27.51 2.44 -8.52
C ASP A 7 26.94 2.01 -7.16
N LEU A 8 26.69 2.95 -6.25
CA LEU A 8 26.01 2.65 -4.98
C LEU A 8 24.58 2.14 -5.19
N LEU A 9 23.83 2.69 -6.16
CA LEU A 9 22.50 2.20 -6.48
C LEU A 9 22.54 0.76 -7.02
N TYR A 10 23.52 0.43 -7.87
CA TYR A 10 23.74 -0.94 -8.33
C TYR A 10 24.13 -1.88 -7.19
N ALA A 11 25.09 -1.49 -6.35
CA ALA A 11 25.51 -2.27 -5.18
C ALA A 11 24.36 -2.48 -4.18
N GLY A 12 23.50 -1.46 -4.05
CA GLY A 12 22.27 -1.50 -3.26
C GLY A 12 21.12 -2.26 -3.92
N THR A 13 21.25 -2.77 -5.14
CA THR A 13 20.15 -3.43 -5.89
C THR A 13 18.90 -2.56 -6.07
N LEU A 14 19.05 -1.24 -6.08
CA LEU A 14 17.99 -0.28 -6.42
C LEU A 14 17.79 -0.24 -7.94
N ILE A 15 17.41 -1.37 -8.52
CA ILE A 15 17.43 -1.63 -9.96
C ILE A 15 16.02 -1.94 -10.45
N ASN A 16 15.63 -1.29 -11.54
CA ASN A 16 14.47 -1.64 -12.32
C ASN A 16 14.80 -2.86 -13.20
N THR A 17 14.28 -4.03 -12.82
CA THR A 17 14.53 -5.29 -13.56
C THR A 17 13.63 -5.48 -14.78
N THR A 18 12.60 -4.66 -14.97
CA THR A 18 11.73 -4.72 -16.16
C THR A 18 12.25 -3.87 -17.31
N ASP A 19 13.18 -2.95 -17.04
CA ASP A 19 13.69 -1.97 -18.01
C ASP A 19 15.22 -1.97 -18.03
N GLY A 20 15.80 -2.93 -18.74
CA GLY A 20 17.25 -2.95 -19.00
C GLY A 20 18.17 -3.10 -17.78
N PHE A 21 17.64 -3.44 -16.60
CA PHE A 21 18.42 -3.53 -15.35
C PHE A 21 19.14 -2.23 -14.99
N VAL A 22 18.45 -1.10 -15.17
CA VAL A 22 18.98 0.23 -14.82
C VAL A 22 18.51 0.65 -13.42
N PRO A 23 19.23 1.54 -12.72
CA PRO A 23 18.78 2.00 -11.41
C PRO A 23 17.41 2.66 -11.48
N ILE A 24 16.55 2.40 -10.50
CA ILE A 24 15.25 3.06 -10.39
C ILE A 24 15.45 4.58 -10.24
N ASN A 25 14.45 5.37 -10.63
CA ASN A 25 14.53 6.81 -10.45
C ASN A 25 14.52 7.18 -8.96
N VAL A 26 15.55 7.88 -8.50
CA VAL A 26 15.73 8.31 -7.09
C VAL A 26 16.30 9.72 -7.03
N THR A 27 16.11 10.41 -5.92
CA THR A 27 16.85 11.65 -5.64
C THR A 27 18.33 11.36 -5.40
N GLY A 28 19.17 12.35 -5.70
CA GLY A 28 20.60 12.25 -5.44
C GLY A 28 21.02 12.54 -4.00
N HIS A 29 20.11 13.12 -3.22
CA HIS A 29 20.30 13.49 -1.83
C HIS A 29 18.95 13.56 -1.11
N PRO A 30 18.92 13.42 0.23
CA PRO A 30 17.70 13.50 1.01
C PRO A 30 17.03 14.87 0.91
N SER A 31 15.70 14.90 0.90
CA SER A 31 14.93 16.14 1.02
C SER A 31 14.79 16.59 2.47
N LYS A 32 14.79 17.92 2.68
CA LYS A 32 14.42 18.50 3.99
C LYS A 32 12.92 18.46 4.14
N PHE A 33 12.43 17.73 5.14
CA PHE A 33 11.01 17.63 5.46
C PHE A 33 10.79 17.79 6.97
N PRO A 34 9.71 18.46 7.43
CA PRO A 34 9.53 18.73 8.85
C PRO A 34 9.37 17.44 9.68
N VAL A 35 10.22 17.26 10.68
CA VAL A 35 10.27 16.05 11.53
C VAL A 35 8.95 15.86 12.29
N ASP A 36 8.38 16.94 12.81
CA ASP A 36 7.10 16.94 13.52
C ASP A 36 5.96 16.41 12.64
N LYS A 37 6.01 16.68 11.32
CA LYS A 37 5.01 16.17 10.38
C LYS A 37 5.17 14.68 10.10
N VAL A 38 6.39 14.15 10.07
CA VAL A 38 6.60 12.69 9.98
C VAL A 38 6.03 11.99 11.21
N LEU A 39 6.32 12.52 12.41
CA LEU A 39 5.80 11.99 13.67
C LEU A 39 4.27 12.10 13.75
N GLN A 40 3.70 13.24 13.31
CA GLN A 40 2.26 13.43 13.22
C GLN A 40 1.62 12.35 12.31
N ALA A 41 2.18 12.12 11.13
CA ALA A 41 1.66 11.11 10.20
C ALA A 41 1.73 9.69 10.78
N GLN A 42 2.76 9.37 11.57
CA GLN A 42 2.88 8.11 12.29
C GLN A 42 1.79 7.91 13.35
N GLU A 43 1.42 8.97 14.08
CA GLU A 43 0.30 8.89 15.04
C GLU A 43 -1.05 8.78 14.34
N LEU A 44 -1.24 9.47 13.20
CA LEU A 44 -2.44 9.31 12.36
C LEU A 44 -2.59 7.86 11.86
N GLN A 45 -1.48 7.18 11.56
CA GLN A 45 -1.51 5.81 11.06
C GLN A 45 -2.14 4.82 12.05
N LYS A 46 -1.93 4.98 13.36
CA LYS A 46 -2.58 4.12 14.37
C LYS A 46 -4.09 4.29 14.36
N ILE A 47 -4.57 5.54 14.26
CA ILE A 47 -6.01 5.82 14.13
C ILE A 47 -6.56 5.21 12.83
N MET A 48 -5.77 5.25 11.76
CA MET A 48 -6.12 4.68 10.47
C MET A 48 -6.20 3.15 10.52
N ASN A 49 -5.27 2.48 11.22
CA ASN A 49 -5.35 1.03 11.45
C ASN A 49 -6.68 0.65 12.13
N VAL A 50 -7.06 1.37 13.19
CA VAL A 50 -8.32 1.14 13.93
C VAL A 50 -9.54 1.39 13.05
N LEU A 51 -9.56 2.46 12.25
CA LEU A 51 -10.66 2.76 11.34
C LEU A 51 -10.83 1.65 10.30
N LEU A 52 -9.74 1.21 9.66
CA LEU A 52 -9.82 0.10 8.69
C LEU A 52 -10.26 -1.20 9.36
N TYR A 53 -9.68 -1.55 10.51
CA TYR A 53 -10.04 -2.74 11.26
C TYR A 53 -11.54 -2.77 11.57
N ARG A 54 -12.08 -1.70 12.15
CA ARG A 54 -13.50 -1.66 12.52
C ARG A 54 -14.41 -1.63 11.29
N ALA A 55 -14.02 -0.92 10.23
CA ALA A 55 -14.79 -0.89 8.98
C ALA A 55 -14.82 -2.26 8.29
N MET A 56 -13.70 -3.01 8.31
CA MET A 56 -13.63 -4.36 7.72
C MET A 56 -14.35 -5.43 8.55
N MET A 57 -14.72 -5.12 9.80
CA MET A 57 -15.51 -6.02 10.64
C MET A 57 -17.02 -5.72 10.57
N ASP A 58 -17.41 -4.52 10.13
CA ASP A 58 -18.80 -4.10 9.99
C ASP A 58 -19.47 -4.75 8.77
N GLN A 59 -20.54 -5.52 8.99
CA GLN A 59 -21.25 -6.19 7.89
C GLN A 59 -21.92 -5.21 6.93
N ASN A 60 -22.33 -4.03 7.40
CA ASN A 60 -23.00 -3.02 6.57
C ASN A 60 -22.06 -2.45 5.50
N THR A 61 -20.75 -2.56 5.69
CA THR A 61 -19.71 -2.18 4.73
C THR A 61 -19.87 -2.94 3.40
N TYR A 62 -20.55 -4.10 3.41
CA TYR A 62 -20.63 -5.01 2.27
C TYR A 62 -21.99 -5.04 1.57
N GLU A 63 -22.93 -4.22 2.03
CA GLU A 63 -24.29 -4.12 1.49
C GLU A 63 -24.50 -2.84 0.69
N MET A 64 -23.41 -2.19 0.25
CA MET A 64 -23.48 -0.96 -0.54
C MET A 64 -24.03 -1.23 -1.96
N ASP A 65 -25.03 -0.45 -2.36
CA ASP A 65 -25.49 -0.37 -3.74
C ASP A 65 -24.52 0.49 -4.56
N THR A 66 -23.60 -0.15 -5.29
CA THR A 66 -22.58 0.51 -6.10
C THR A 66 -22.38 -0.17 -7.45
N LYS A 67 -21.99 0.62 -8.46
CA LYS A 67 -21.61 0.14 -9.80
C LYS A 67 -20.13 -0.21 -9.90
N ASP A 68 -19.37 -0.14 -8.81
CA ASP A 68 -17.96 -0.50 -8.81
C ASP A 68 -17.79 -2.02 -9.00
N GLU A 69 -17.19 -2.41 -10.12
CA GLU A 69 -17.03 -3.82 -10.50
C GLU A 69 -16.05 -4.56 -9.57
N MET A 70 -15.00 -3.87 -9.11
CA MET A 70 -14.02 -4.44 -8.19
C MET A 70 -14.69 -4.74 -6.85
N TYR A 71 -15.45 -3.80 -6.31
CA TYR A 71 -16.24 -4.00 -5.09
C TYR A 71 -17.18 -5.20 -5.25
N ASN A 72 -18.01 -5.20 -6.30
CA ASN A 72 -19.01 -6.25 -6.53
C ASN A 72 -18.38 -7.63 -6.73
N MET A 73 -17.20 -7.68 -7.33
CA MET A 73 -16.43 -8.91 -7.50
C MET A 73 -15.83 -9.38 -6.18
N LEU A 74 -15.19 -8.50 -5.41
CA LEU A 74 -14.61 -8.83 -4.11
C LEU A 74 -15.68 -9.32 -3.13
N VAL A 75 -16.85 -8.68 -3.08
CA VAL A 75 -17.97 -9.10 -2.23
C VAL A 75 -18.38 -10.56 -2.52
N LYS A 76 -18.37 -10.99 -3.79
CA LYS A 76 -18.69 -12.38 -4.18
C LYS A 76 -17.63 -13.39 -3.72
N MET A 77 -16.39 -12.95 -3.53
CA MET A 77 -15.26 -13.80 -3.08
C MET A 77 -15.05 -13.73 -1.56
N LYS A 78 -15.86 -12.96 -0.83
CA LYS A 78 -15.78 -12.88 0.63
C LYS A 78 -15.84 -14.27 1.25
N ARG A 79 -15.12 -14.39 2.36
CA ARG A 79 -15.06 -15.63 3.12
C ARG A 79 -16.46 -16.01 3.61
N THR A 80 -16.83 -17.27 3.40
CA THR A 80 -18.05 -17.88 3.94
C THR A 80 -17.76 -18.86 5.07
N SER A 81 -16.50 -19.28 5.23
CA SER A 81 -16.04 -20.14 6.32
C SER A 81 -16.22 -19.47 7.69
N ARG A 82 -16.67 -20.27 8.67
CA ARG A 82 -16.91 -19.84 10.06
C ARG A 82 -15.67 -19.96 10.95
N LYS A 83 -14.58 -20.55 10.47
CA LYS A 83 -13.37 -20.77 11.27
C LYS A 83 -12.68 -19.44 11.55
N THR A 84 -12.42 -19.08 12.79
CA THR A 84 -11.71 -17.83 13.11
C THR A 84 -10.25 -17.91 12.65
N LYS A 85 -9.73 -16.83 12.06
CA LYS A 85 -8.31 -16.68 11.68
C LYS A 85 -7.81 -15.33 12.19
N PRO A 86 -6.51 -15.17 12.50
CA PRO A 86 -5.96 -13.87 12.83
C PRO A 86 -6.28 -12.84 11.75
N THR A 87 -6.70 -11.66 12.17
CA THR A 87 -6.89 -10.49 11.31
C THR A 87 -5.55 -9.80 11.13
N LEU A 88 -5.18 -9.50 9.90
CA LEU A 88 -3.91 -8.86 9.56
C LEU A 88 -4.14 -7.67 8.64
N ILE A 89 -3.56 -6.53 8.99
CA ILE A 89 -3.56 -5.31 8.18
C ILE A 89 -2.12 -4.85 8.01
N TYR A 90 -1.74 -4.61 6.76
CA TYR A 90 -0.50 -3.92 6.41
C TYR A 90 -0.78 -2.92 5.30
N THR A 91 -0.68 -1.64 5.62
CA THR A 91 -1.15 -0.56 4.72
C THR A 91 -0.11 0.52 4.58
N ARG A 92 -0.27 1.35 3.55
CA ARG A 92 0.46 2.61 3.41
C ARG A 92 -0.50 3.76 3.20
N THR A 93 -0.51 4.75 4.08
CA THR A 93 -1.26 5.99 3.88
C THR A 93 -0.33 7.07 3.38
N ASP A 94 -0.63 7.61 2.21
CA ASP A 94 0.22 8.57 1.52
C ASP A 94 -0.30 9.99 1.72
N TYR A 95 0.59 10.92 2.07
CA TYR A 95 0.28 12.31 2.40
C TYR A 95 1.13 13.29 1.60
N LEU A 96 0.52 14.41 1.23
CA LEU A 96 1.21 15.63 0.80
C LEU A 96 1.09 16.68 1.91
N LEU A 97 2.14 17.47 2.11
CA LEU A 97 2.11 18.60 3.03
C LEU A 97 1.66 19.85 2.27
N ASP A 98 0.50 20.39 2.60
CA ASP A 98 -0.02 21.60 1.96
C ASP A 98 0.73 22.86 2.41
N LYS A 99 0.54 24.00 1.71
CA LYS A 99 1.15 25.29 2.08
C LYS A 99 0.71 25.84 3.44
N ALA A 100 -0.38 25.32 4.02
CA ALA A 100 -0.78 25.62 5.39
C ALA A 100 -0.10 24.67 6.41
N HIS A 101 0.85 23.83 5.97
CA HIS A 101 1.55 22.83 6.77
C HIS A 101 0.60 21.79 7.40
N ILE A 102 -0.50 21.47 6.72
CA ILE A 102 -1.41 20.38 7.07
C ILE A 102 -1.14 19.20 6.14
N LEU A 103 -0.94 18.02 6.71
CA LEU A 103 -0.83 16.78 5.94
C LEU A 103 -2.20 16.46 5.35
N LYS A 104 -2.26 16.25 4.03
CA LYS A 104 -3.46 15.87 3.31
C LYS A 104 -3.26 14.50 2.67
N GLN A 105 -4.11 13.56 3.03
CA GLN A 105 -4.12 12.21 2.50
C GLN A 105 -4.39 12.25 1.00
N VAL A 106 -3.52 11.59 0.24
CA VAL A 106 -3.62 11.41 -1.21
C VAL A 106 -4.36 10.13 -1.55
N GLU A 107 -3.99 9.06 -0.86
CA GLU A 107 -4.52 7.71 -1.02
C GLU A 107 -4.17 6.83 0.18
N ILE A 108 -4.82 5.67 0.23
CA ILE A 108 -4.43 4.56 1.09
C ILE A 108 -4.22 3.32 0.23
N ASN A 109 -3.13 2.61 0.48
CA ASN A 109 -2.77 1.37 -0.21
C ASN A 109 -2.92 0.21 0.76
N THR A 110 -3.80 -0.74 0.46
CA THR A 110 -4.05 -1.92 1.31
C THR A 110 -3.60 -3.24 0.68
N ILE A 111 -3.25 -3.22 -0.61
CA ILE A 111 -2.78 -4.38 -1.37
C ILE A 111 -1.43 -4.08 -2.02
N ALA A 112 -0.57 -5.11 -2.12
CA ALA A 112 0.72 -5.04 -2.81
C ALA A 112 1.59 -3.83 -2.41
N VAL A 113 1.52 -3.42 -1.14
CA VAL A 113 2.28 -2.28 -0.60
C VAL A 113 3.76 -2.45 -0.92
N SER A 114 4.27 -1.54 -1.76
CA SER A 114 5.62 -1.59 -2.32
C SER A 114 6.54 -0.53 -1.71
N PHE A 115 7.84 -0.68 -1.98
CA PHE A 115 8.95 0.18 -1.54
C PHE A 115 9.31 0.07 -0.06
N VAL A 116 8.79 -0.94 0.64
CA VAL A 116 9.13 -1.26 2.04
C VAL A 116 10.65 -1.46 2.18
N GLU A 117 11.24 -2.22 1.25
CA GLU A 117 12.66 -2.59 1.29
C GLU A 117 13.51 -1.62 0.47
N LEU A 118 13.08 -1.28 -0.75
CA LEU A 118 13.86 -0.41 -1.63
C LEU A 118 14.01 1.00 -1.07
N ASN A 119 12.99 1.59 -0.43
CA ASN A 119 13.16 2.90 0.19
C ASN A 119 14.19 2.81 1.33
N THR A 120 14.07 1.83 2.22
CA THR A 120 15.04 1.59 3.32
C THR A 120 16.48 1.53 2.82
N ARG A 121 16.72 0.89 1.66
CA ARG A 121 18.05 0.87 1.03
C ARG A 121 18.51 2.24 0.56
N LEU A 122 17.63 3.03 -0.05
CA LEU A 122 17.95 4.39 -0.45
C LEU A 122 18.29 5.25 0.79
N ASN A 123 17.55 5.10 1.90
CA ASN A 123 17.89 5.78 3.16
C ASN A 123 19.30 5.39 3.64
N GLN A 124 19.68 4.11 3.56
CA GLN A 124 21.01 3.65 3.92
C GLN A 124 22.09 4.24 3.00
N ILE A 125 21.88 4.27 1.68
CA ILE A 125 22.81 4.88 0.72
C ILE A 125 22.96 6.37 0.97
N HIS A 126 21.87 7.12 1.13
CA HIS A 126 21.95 8.52 1.45
C HIS A 126 22.67 8.76 2.79
N ALA A 127 22.48 7.89 3.79
CA ALA A 127 23.17 7.99 5.07
C ALA A 127 24.69 7.77 4.99
N THR A 128 25.22 7.15 3.93
CA THR A 128 26.68 7.05 3.73
C THR A 128 27.29 8.35 3.19
N LEU A 129 26.47 9.21 2.57
CA LEU A 129 26.90 10.45 1.91
C LEU A 129 26.44 11.71 2.63
N HIS A 130 25.41 11.61 3.47
CA HIS A 130 24.79 12.72 4.17
C HIS A 130 24.58 12.36 5.64
N GLU A 131 24.97 13.27 6.53
CA GLU A 131 24.62 13.20 7.95
C GLU A 131 23.10 13.36 8.14
N ASN A 132 22.57 12.90 9.27
CA ASN A 132 21.17 13.13 9.70
C ASN A 132 20.07 12.57 8.78
N VAL A 133 20.37 11.62 7.89
CA VAL A 133 19.32 10.89 7.14
C VAL A 133 18.47 10.07 8.10
N TRP A 134 17.15 10.12 7.93
CA TRP A 134 16.24 9.29 8.71
C TRP A 134 16.20 7.86 8.16
N LEU A 135 16.63 6.89 8.96
CA LEU A 135 16.50 5.47 8.67
C LEU A 135 15.17 4.94 9.24
N PRO A 136 14.20 4.53 8.41
CA PRO A 136 12.93 4.00 8.90
C PRO A 136 13.03 2.49 9.21
N GLU A 137 12.17 1.99 10.10
CA GLU A 137 12.14 0.59 10.55
C GLU A 137 11.21 -0.30 9.70
N ASN A 138 11.10 -0.02 8.40
CA ASN A 138 10.12 -0.65 7.50
C ASN A 138 10.24 -2.18 7.48
N VAL A 139 11.45 -2.69 7.24
CA VAL A 139 11.71 -4.12 7.06
C VAL A 139 11.64 -4.89 8.38
N PRO A 140 12.29 -4.45 9.48
CA PRO A 140 12.19 -5.15 10.77
C PRO A 140 10.76 -5.31 11.25
N LYS A 141 9.95 -4.24 11.21
CA LYS A 141 8.55 -4.27 11.68
C LYS A 141 7.65 -5.15 10.81
N PHE A 142 7.81 -5.10 9.48
CA PHE A 142 7.11 -6.04 8.59
C PHE A 142 7.44 -7.50 8.91
N VAL A 143 8.72 -7.80 9.12
CA VAL A 143 9.19 -9.15 9.43
C VAL A 143 8.67 -9.63 10.79
N GLU A 144 8.64 -8.76 11.80
CA GLU A 144 8.08 -9.06 13.13
C GLU A 144 6.57 -9.33 13.07
N MET A 145 5.82 -8.52 12.34
CA MET A 145 4.39 -8.71 12.11
C MET A 145 4.08 -10.08 11.47
N VAL A 146 4.85 -10.48 10.44
CA VAL A 146 4.66 -11.79 9.79
C VAL A 146 5.05 -12.94 10.73
N ALA A 147 6.13 -12.79 11.50
CA ALA A 147 6.55 -13.79 12.48
C ALA A 147 5.52 -13.95 13.63
N LEU A 148 4.95 -12.85 14.12
CA LEU A 148 3.86 -12.85 15.09
C LEU A 148 2.61 -13.56 14.55
N THR A 149 2.24 -13.26 13.31
CA THR A 149 1.13 -13.92 12.61
C THR A 149 1.36 -15.43 12.50
N ARG A 150 2.57 -15.87 12.11
CA ARG A 150 2.94 -17.29 12.06
C ARG A 150 2.77 -17.98 13.41
N ASN A 151 3.33 -17.39 14.46
CA ASN A 151 3.30 -17.99 15.80
C ASN A 151 1.87 -18.11 16.32
N THR A 152 1.04 -17.09 16.05
CA THR A 152 -0.39 -17.11 16.38
C THR A 152 -1.11 -18.20 15.60
N PHE A 153 -0.88 -18.30 14.28
CA PHE A 153 -1.48 -19.33 13.44
C PHE A 153 -1.14 -20.74 13.89
N ILE A 154 0.13 -21.02 14.19
CA ILE A 154 0.60 -22.31 14.71
C ILE A 154 -0.14 -22.68 15.99
N ARG A 155 -0.23 -21.74 16.94
CA ARG A 155 -0.90 -21.95 18.23
C ARG A 155 -2.39 -22.25 18.07
N VAL A 156 -3.07 -21.58 17.14
CA VAL A 156 -4.52 -21.68 16.92
C VAL A 156 -4.91 -22.95 16.19
N ASN A 157 -4.08 -23.40 15.25
CA ASN A 157 -4.42 -24.54 14.39
C ASN A 157 -3.74 -25.85 14.81
N ASP A 158 -2.84 -25.81 15.82
CA ASP A 158 -2.01 -26.94 16.24
C ASP A 158 -1.19 -27.54 15.08
N TYR A 159 -0.60 -26.66 14.26
CA TYR A 159 0.22 -27.07 13.12
C TYR A 159 1.70 -27.02 13.48
N SER A 160 2.44 -28.00 12.98
CA SER A 160 3.90 -27.98 12.90
C SER A 160 4.34 -27.67 11.48
N ASP A 161 5.43 -26.91 11.32
CA ASP A 161 6.12 -26.67 10.05
C ASP A 161 5.22 -26.06 8.95
N VAL A 162 5.08 -24.74 8.99
CA VAL A 162 4.23 -23.96 8.08
C VAL A 162 5.07 -23.04 7.19
N ILE A 163 4.59 -22.81 5.97
CA ILE A 163 5.22 -21.92 4.99
C ILE A 163 4.33 -20.73 4.63
N ALA A 164 4.96 -19.67 4.16
CA ALA A 164 4.29 -18.52 3.55
C ALA A 164 4.44 -18.58 2.02
N LEU A 165 3.48 -18.01 1.31
CA LEU A 165 3.54 -17.80 -0.13
C LEU A 165 3.53 -16.29 -0.43
N LEU A 166 4.42 -15.84 -1.31
CA LEU A 166 4.34 -14.54 -1.96
C LEU A 166 3.77 -14.79 -3.34
N LEU A 167 2.51 -14.42 -3.54
CA LEU A 167 1.77 -14.66 -4.77
C LEU A 167 1.89 -13.47 -5.70
N ASP A 168 2.38 -13.71 -6.91
CA ASP A 168 2.71 -12.69 -7.90
C ASP A 168 2.28 -13.13 -9.30
N ASP A 169 2.30 -12.20 -10.27
CA ASP A 169 2.06 -12.52 -11.68
C ASP A 169 3.25 -13.24 -12.33
N ASN A 170 4.46 -12.94 -11.86
CA ASN A 170 5.71 -13.45 -12.39
C ASN A 170 6.75 -13.64 -11.27
N THR A 171 7.38 -14.82 -11.23
CA THR A 171 8.42 -15.18 -10.25
C THR A 171 9.84 -14.95 -10.77
N GLY A 172 9.98 -14.64 -12.06
CA GLY A 172 11.25 -14.38 -12.73
C GLY A 172 11.91 -13.07 -12.30
N ILE A 173 13.21 -12.95 -12.61
CA ILE A 173 14.03 -11.77 -12.29
C ILE A 173 13.48 -10.48 -12.92
N GLN A 174 12.80 -10.57 -14.06
CA GLN A 174 12.17 -9.45 -14.74
C GLN A 174 10.83 -9.04 -14.12
N SER A 175 10.39 -9.63 -13.01
CA SER A 175 9.18 -9.18 -12.32
C SER A 175 9.40 -7.82 -11.65
N LYS A 176 8.36 -6.99 -11.59
CA LYS A 176 8.41 -5.67 -10.95
C LYS A 176 8.87 -5.77 -9.50
N ASN A 177 9.77 -4.89 -9.07
CA ASN A 177 10.31 -4.85 -7.71
C ASN A 177 10.89 -6.22 -7.26
N PHE A 178 11.54 -6.96 -8.16
CA PHE A 178 12.09 -8.30 -7.87
C PHE A 178 12.99 -8.32 -6.62
N PHE A 179 13.97 -7.40 -6.54
CA PHE A 179 14.91 -7.36 -5.43
C PHE A 179 14.24 -7.10 -4.08
N GLU A 180 13.24 -6.21 -4.03
CA GLU A 180 12.43 -6.01 -2.81
C GLU A 180 11.83 -7.33 -2.31
N LYS A 181 11.14 -8.04 -3.20
CA LYS A 181 10.45 -9.29 -2.86
C LYS A 181 11.45 -10.33 -2.33
N LYS A 182 12.59 -10.50 -3.02
CA LYS A 182 13.64 -11.45 -2.58
C LYS A 182 14.28 -11.06 -1.26
N ASN A 183 14.58 -9.77 -1.05
CA ASN A 183 15.19 -9.29 0.19
C ASN A 183 14.24 -9.47 1.38
N LEU A 184 12.95 -9.14 1.23
CA LEU A 184 11.95 -9.42 2.26
C LEU A 184 11.88 -10.91 2.60
N MET A 185 11.94 -11.81 1.61
CA MET A 185 11.99 -13.25 1.85
C MET A 185 13.24 -13.68 2.62
N PHE A 186 14.41 -13.08 2.33
CA PHE A 186 15.64 -13.37 3.08
C PHE A 186 15.56 -12.92 4.54
N GLU A 187 15.03 -11.73 4.81
CA GLU A 187 14.86 -11.24 6.19
C GLU A 187 13.83 -12.08 6.97
N LEU A 188 12.74 -12.49 6.32
CA LEU A 188 11.77 -13.44 6.89
C LEU A 188 12.42 -14.79 7.24
N LYS A 189 13.30 -15.30 6.36
CA LYS A 189 14.01 -16.56 6.60
C LYS A 189 14.91 -16.49 7.84
N LYS A 190 15.53 -15.34 8.13
CA LYS A 190 16.32 -15.13 9.37
C LYS A 190 15.47 -15.24 10.65
N LYS A 191 14.15 -14.99 10.58
CA LYS A 191 13.19 -15.23 11.67
C LYS A 191 12.50 -16.60 11.58
N GLY A 192 13.03 -17.51 10.76
CA GLY A 192 12.51 -18.87 10.57
C GLY A 192 11.23 -18.93 9.74
N VAL A 193 10.83 -17.86 9.05
CA VAL A 193 9.67 -17.88 8.14
C VAL A 193 10.18 -18.29 6.76
N THR A 194 9.84 -19.50 6.31
CA THR A 194 10.09 -19.91 4.93
C THR A 194 8.99 -19.35 4.04
N MET A 195 9.34 -18.45 3.11
CA MET A 195 8.42 -17.90 2.13
C MET A 195 8.83 -18.35 0.72
N LEU A 196 7.86 -18.79 -0.09
CA LEU A 196 8.06 -19.17 -1.49
C LEU A 196 7.42 -18.12 -2.40
N HIS A 197 8.11 -17.75 -3.48
CA HIS A 197 7.58 -16.83 -4.50
C HIS A 197 6.93 -17.67 -5.59
N VAL A 198 5.62 -17.54 -5.75
CA VAL A 198 4.78 -18.42 -6.59
C VAL A 198 3.87 -17.62 -7.49
N THR A 199 3.50 -18.19 -8.64
CA THR A 199 2.38 -17.71 -9.45
C THR A 199 1.09 -18.48 -9.16
N MET A 200 0.01 -18.06 -9.81
CA MET A 200 -1.25 -18.81 -9.79
C MET A 200 -1.08 -20.23 -10.35
N GLN A 201 -0.34 -20.39 -11.45
CA GLN A 201 -0.11 -21.70 -12.08
C GLN A 201 0.70 -22.63 -11.16
N ASP A 202 1.61 -22.08 -10.36
CA ASP A 202 2.33 -22.86 -9.35
C ASP A 202 1.38 -23.41 -8.28
N ILE A 203 0.41 -22.60 -7.82
CA ILE A 203 -0.61 -23.02 -6.86
C ILE A 203 -1.58 -24.02 -7.48
N GLU A 204 -2.04 -23.82 -8.71
CA GLU A 204 -2.91 -24.80 -9.41
C GLU A 204 -2.24 -26.17 -9.54
N LYS A 205 -0.93 -26.19 -9.76
CA LYS A 205 -0.16 -27.42 -9.93
C LYS A 205 0.18 -28.12 -8.61
N ASN A 206 0.57 -27.35 -7.58
CA ASN A 206 1.17 -27.90 -6.35
C ASN A 206 0.33 -27.66 -5.09
N GLY A 207 -0.74 -26.88 -5.20
CA GLY A 207 -1.65 -26.52 -4.13
C GLY A 207 -2.79 -27.52 -3.96
N LYS A 208 -3.23 -27.71 -2.72
CA LYS A 208 -4.39 -28.52 -2.34
C LYS A 208 -5.18 -27.80 -1.24
N PHE A 209 -6.50 -27.92 -1.29
CA PHE A 209 -7.41 -27.39 -0.29
C PHE A 209 -8.18 -28.56 0.33
N GLU A 210 -7.91 -28.89 1.59
CA GLU A 210 -8.45 -30.07 2.28
C GLU A 210 -8.94 -29.70 3.68
N ASN A 211 -10.23 -29.86 4.00
CA ASN A 211 -10.80 -29.54 5.32
C ASN A 211 -10.41 -28.12 5.81
N ASP A 212 -10.65 -27.11 4.97
CA ASP A 212 -10.21 -25.72 5.15
C ASP A 212 -8.69 -25.48 5.15
N ARG A 213 -7.85 -26.52 5.05
CA ARG A 213 -6.39 -26.36 5.05
C ARG A 213 -5.89 -26.00 3.66
N PHE A 214 -5.05 -24.97 3.56
CA PHE A 214 -4.26 -24.75 2.36
C PHE A 214 -2.90 -25.43 2.47
N ILE A 215 -2.61 -26.36 1.56
CA ILE A 215 -1.36 -27.11 1.49
C ILE A 215 -0.68 -26.79 0.16
N TYR A 216 0.62 -26.47 0.20
CA TYR A 216 1.43 -26.27 -1.00
C TYR A 216 2.67 -27.15 -0.95
N ALA A 217 2.86 -27.99 -1.97
CA ALA A 217 3.99 -28.93 -2.06
C ALA A 217 4.19 -29.79 -0.78
N GLY A 218 3.08 -30.21 -0.16
CA GLY A 218 3.09 -31.06 1.04
C GLY A 218 3.23 -30.32 2.38
N GLN A 219 3.38 -29.00 2.39
CA GLN A 219 3.48 -28.19 3.60
C GLN A 219 2.25 -27.30 3.80
N SER A 220 1.86 -27.07 5.05
CA SER A 220 0.72 -26.19 5.35
C SER A 220 1.09 -24.72 5.12
N VAL A 221 0.21 -23.99 4.46
CA VAL A 221 0.38 -22.56 4.17
C VAL A 221 -0.32 -21.75 5.25
N PHE A 222 0.43 -20.98 6.04
CA PHE A 222 -0.18 -20.10 7.05
C PHE A 222 -0.50 -18.71 6.51
N PHE A 223 0.20 -18.28 5.46
CA PHE A 223 0.19 -16.88 5.01
C PHE A 223 0.37 -16.76 3.51
N VAL A 224 -0.44 -15.91 2.87
CA VAL A 224 -0.34 -15.57 1.45
C VAL A 224 -0.24 -14.06 1.30
N TYR A 225 0.95 -13.57 0.96
CA TYR A 225 1.21 -12.17 0.69
C TYR A 225 0.93 -11.87 -0.79
N LEU A 226 -0.07 -11.04 -1.06
CA LEU A 226 -0.51 -10.73 -2.41
C LEU A 226 0.31 -9.57 -2.99
N ARG A 227 1.11 -9.88 -4.02
CA ARG A 227 1.79 -8.90 -4.89
C ARG A 227 1.13 -8.78 -6.26
N HIS A 228 -0.01 -9.44 -6.45
CA HIS A 228 -0.90 -9.33 -7.60
C HIS A 228 -2.34 -9.00 -7.14
N PHE A 229 -3.35 -9.07 -8.00
CA PHE A 229 -4.78 -8.90 -7.65
C PHE A 229 -5.25 -7.51 -7.19
N TYR A 230 -4.46 -6.48 -7.43
CA TYR A 230 -4.80 -5.09 -7.11
C TYR A 230 -5.52 -4.34 -8.23
N ASN A 231 -5.65 -4.91 -9.42
CA ASN A 231 -6.42 -4.33 -10.53
C ASN A 231 -7.57 -5.25 -10.91
N TYR A 232 -8.65 -4.67 -11.43
CA TYR A 232 -9.80 -5.46 -11.90
C TYR A 232 -9.46 -6.40 -13.07
N ASP A 233 -8.56 -5.98 -13.97
CA ASP A 233 -8.12 -6.77 -15.13
C ASP A 233 -7.21 -7.96 -14.78
N HIS A 234 -6.80 -8.09 -13.52
CA HIS A 234 -6.11 -9.27 -13.00
C HIS A 234 -7.05 -10.45 -12.73
N TYR A 235 -8.36 -10.24 -12.86
CA TYR A 235 -9.37 -11.22 -12.52
C TYR A 235 -10.09 -11.76 -13.76
N ASP A 236 -10.25 -13.07 -13.74
CA ASP A 236 -11.06 -13.90 -14.62
C ASP A 236 -11.71 -15.00 -13.76
N ASN A 237 -12.49 -15.89 -14.37
CA ASN A 237 -13.17 -16.95 -13.62
C ASN A 237 -12.20 -17.88 -12.87
N CYS A 238 -11.02 -18.17 -13.44
CA CYS A 238 -10.04 -19.09 -12.85
C CYS A 238 -9.36 -18.46 -11.64
N THR A 239 -8.87 -17.24 -11.81
CA THR A 239 -8.22 -16.46 -10.76
C THR A 239 -9.17 -16.12 -9.62
N MET A 240 -10.42 -15.77 -9.92
CA MET A 240 -11.47 -15.57 -8.91
C MET A 240 -11.74 -16.86 -8.13
N HIS A 241 -11.83 -18.01 -8.82
CA HIS A 241 -12.03 -19.30 -8.16
C HIS A 241 -10.90 -19.62 -7.18
N LEU A 242 -9.64 -19.51 -7.63
CA LEU A 242 -8.50 -19.79 -6.75
C LEU A 242 -8.36 -18.77 -5.62
N ARG A 243 -8.58 -17.46 -5.88
CA ARG A 243 -8.60 -16.45 -4.80
C ARG A 243 -9.67 -16.78 -3.74
N THR A 244 -10.84 -17.25 -4.17
CA THR A 244 -11.92 -17.68 -3.28
C THR A 244 -11.55 -18.93 -2.47
N GLN A 245 -10.84 -19.90 -3.07
CA GLN A 245 -10.35 -21.08 -2.35
C GLN A 245 -9.32 -20.71 -1.28
N ILE A 246 -8.36 -19.83 -1.62
CA ILE A 246 -7.38 -19.33 -0.67
C ILE A 246 -8.08 -18.58 0.48
N GLU A 247 -9.02 -17.69 0.18
CA GLU A 247 -9.70 -16.89 1.19
C GLU A 247 -10.54 -17.73 2.16
N ASN A 248 -11.17 -18.81 1.65
CA ASN A 248 -11.96 -19.74 2.46
C ASN A 248 -11.11 -20.75 3.23
N SER A 249 -9.82 -20.88 2.92
CA SER A 249 -8.89 -21.70 3.70
C SER A 249 -8.56 -21.08 5.07
N ASP A 250 -7.72 -21.76 5.83
CA ASP A 250 -7.16 -21.31 7.09
C ASP A 250 -6.03 -20.30 6.91
N ALA A 251 -5.40 -20.22 5.73
CA ALA A 251 -4.33 -19.29 5.46
C ALA A 251 -4.78 -17.82 5.64
N ILE A 252 -3.93 -17.04 6.32
CA ILE A 252 -4.10 -15.58 6.39
C ILE A 252 -3.67 -14.98 5.04
N THR A 253 -4.56 -14.23 4.41
CA THR A 253 -4.29 -13.47 3.19
C THR A 253 -3.94 -12.03 3.56
N LEU A 254 -2.92 -11.46 2.90
CA LEU A 254 -2.58 -10.04 3.04
C LEU A 254 -2.64 -9.33 1.69
N PRO A 255 -3.66 -8.49 1.46
CA PRO A 255 -4.83 -8.27 2.33
C PRO A 255 -5.84 -9.42 2.29
N SER A 256 -6.69 -9.48 3.32
CA SER A 256 -7.96 -10.21 3.20
C SER A 256 -8.88 -9.50 2.19
N ILE A 257 -9.92 -10.19 1.73
CA ILE A 257 -10.93 -9.58 0.85
C ILE A 257 -11.57 -8.36 1.51
N GLU A 258 -11.88 -8.45 2.81
CA GLU A 258 -12.48 -7.37 3.59
C GLU A 258 -11.59 -6.13 3.65
N LEU A 259 -10.29 -6.32 3.93
CA LEU A 259 -9.32 -5.23 3.93
C LEU A 259 -9.12 -4.63 2.52
N GLN A 260 -9.16 -5.47 1.48
CA GLN A 260 -9.09 -5.00 0.11
C GLN A 260 -10.31 -4.13 -0.25
N ILE A 261 -11.52 -4.53 0.18
CA ILE A 261 -12.76 -3.76 -0.04
C ILE A 261 -12.67 -2.37 0.62
N VAL A 262 -12.33 -2.29 1.91
CA VAL A 262 -12.25 -0.99 2.60
C VAL A 262 -11.07 -0.13 2.15
N GLY A 263 -10.13 -0.72 1.39
CA GLY A 263 -9.03 -0.01 0.74
C GLY A 263 -9.39 0.65 -0.58
N LEU A 264 -10.50 0.25 -1.22
CA LEU A 264 -10.92 0.79 -2.51
C LEU A 264 -11.08 2.32 -2.43
N LYS A 265 -10.76 3.02 -3.53
CA LYS A 265 -10.83 4.50 -3.60
C LYS A 265 -12.18 5.07 -3.15
N MET A 266 -13.28 4.37 -3.42
CA MET A 266 -14.62 4.80 -2.97
C MET A 266 -14.71 4.96 -1.45
N PHE A 267 -13.99 4.14 -0.68
CA PHE A 267 -13.98 4.24 0.79
C PHE A 267 -13.27 5.48 1.30
N GLN A 268 -12.36 6.08 0.53
CA GLN A 268 -11.78 7.39 0.89
C GLN A 268 -12.85 8.49 0.93
N VAL A 269 -13.80 8.44 -0.02
CA VAL A 269 -14.95 9.36 -0.05
C VAL A 269 -15.92 9.04 1.09
N VAL A 270 -16.20 7.76 1.34
CA VAL A 270 -17.07 7.31 2.44
C VAL A 270 -16.54 7.74 3.81
N PHE A 271 -15.23 7.58 4.05
CA PHE A 271 -14.59 7.97 5.31
C PHE A 271 -14.46 9.49 5.48
N LYS A 272 -14.68 10.29 4.42
CA LYS A 272 -14.83 11.75 4.54
C LYS A 272 -16.22 12.19 5.03
N ASN A 273 -16.98 11.30 5.66
CA ASN A 273 -18.23 11.63 6.35
C ASN A 273 -18.09 11.39 7.87
N LYS A 274 -18.25 12.44 8.69
CA LYS A 274 -18.14 12.33 10.15
C LYS A 274 -19.12 11.35 10.78
N ASP A 275 -20.33 11.22 10.26
CA ASP A 275 -21.33 10.30 10.80
C ASP A 275 -20.99 8.84 10.49
N VAL A 276 -20.29 8.60 9.38
CA VAL A 276 -19.70 7.28 9.10
C VAL A 276 -18.54 7.02 10.07
N LEU A 277 -17.64 7.99 10.26
CA LEU A 277 -16.49 7.83 11.17
C LEU A 277 -16.91 7.55 12.61
N LYS A 278 -18.02 8.13 13.10
CA LYS A 278 -18.56 7.89 14.46
C LYS A 278 -18.92 6.43 14.71
N LYS A 279 -19.13 5.62 13.67
CA LYS A 279 -19.33 4.18 13.80
C LYS A 279 -18.05 3.44 14.20
N TYR A 280 -16.89 4.00 13.85
CA TYR A 280 -15.61 3.31 13.92
C TYR A 280 -14.59 4.01 14.82
N LEU A 281 -14.75 5.30 15.11
CA LEU A 281 -13.77 6.10 15.86
C LEU A 281 -14.46 6.90 16.96
N SER A 282 -13.72 7.18 18.03
CA SER A 282 -14.14 8.13 19.07
C SER A 282 -14.10 9.57 18.55
N ASP A 283 -14.84 10.49 19.20
CA ASP A 283 -14.83 11.90 18.84
C ASP A 283 -13.42 12.51 18.86
N THR A 284 -12.59 12.12 19.83
CA THR A 284 -11.17 12.54 19.90
C THR A 284 -10.42 12.08 18.67
N GLN A 285 -10.52 10.80 18.29
CA GLN A 285 -9.84 10.26 17.10
C GLN A 285 -10.32 10.95 15.81
N ILE A 286 -11.63 11.21 15.69
CA ILE A 286 -12.21 11.93 14.55
C ILE A 286 -11.64 13.35 14.49
N SER A 287 -11.60 14.05 15.62
CA SER A 287 -11.04 15.41 15.67
C SER A 287 -9.58 15.45 15.24
N THR A 288 -8.81 14.41 15.54
CA THR A 288 -7.40 14.28 15.14
C THR A 288 -7.22 13.99 13.66
N ILE A 289 -7.99 13.09 13.05
CA ILE A 289 -7.73 12.62 11.68
C ILE A 289 -8.51 13.39 10.60
N TYR A 290 -9.66 13.99 10.93
CA TYR A 290 -10.62 14.47 9.92
C TYR A 290 -10.07 15.60 9.02
N GLU A 291 -9.24 16.49 9.57
CA GLU A 291 -8.61 17.56 8.80
C GLU A 291 -7.54 17.06 7.83
N HIS A 292 -7.02 15.85 8.06
CA HIS A 292 -5.99 15.24 7.24
C HIS A 292 -6.53 14.45 6.05
N PHE A 293 -7.83 14.18 5.99
CA PHE A 293 -8.42 13.62 4.77
C PHE A 293 -8.44 14.65 3.64
N GLY A 294 -8.28 14.16 2.42
CA GLY A 294 -8.53 14.95 1.21
C GLY A 294 -9.95 15.52 1.16
N ASP A 295 -10.15 16.50 0.29
CA ASP A 295 -11.46 17.06 0.00
C ASP A 295 -11.99 16.41 -1.27
N PHE A 296 -13.19 15.82 -1.17
CA PHE A 296 -13.82 15.08 -2.26
C PHE A 296 -15.17 15.70 -2.63
N LYS A 297 -15.52 15.62 -3.91
CA LYS A 297 -16.81 16.04 -4.45
C LYS A 297 -17.33 14.95 -5.38
N SER A 298 -18.62 14.65 -5.30
CA SER A 298 -19.25 13.68 -6.21
C SER A 298 -19.17 14.18 -7.64
N ALA A 299 -18.91 13.28 -8.60
CA ALA A 299 -18.98 13.64 -10.02
C ALA A 299 -20.40 14.08 -10.44
N LYS A 300 -21.45 13.68 -9.72
CA LYS A 300 -22.83 14.14 -9.96
C LYS A 300 -23.01 15.64 -9.68
N ASP A 301 -22.20 16.18 -8.77
CA ASP A 301 -22.28 17.57 -8.34
C ASP A 301 -21.34 18.47 -9.15
N TYR A 302 -20.71 17.95 -10.22
CA TYR A 302 -19.74 18.67 -11.03
C TYR A 302 -20.28 20.01 -11.57
N GLU A 303 -19.48 21.06 -11.42
CA GLU A 303 -19.76 22.40 -11.93
C GLU A 303 -18.64 22.87 -12.86
N THR A 304 -18.99 23.66 -13.89
CA THR A 304 -17.97 24.22 -14.80
C THR A 304 -17.04 25.14 -14.02
N GLY A 305 -15.73 24.89 -14.12
CA GLY A 305 -14.69 25.56 -13.33
C GLY A 305 -14.04 24.64 -12.30
N ASP A 306 -14.68 23.52 -11.93
CA ASP A 306 -14.12 22.53 -11.02
C ASP A 306 -12.81 21.94 -11.56
N GLU A 307 -12.62 21.84 -12.88
CA GLU A 307 -11.40 21.32 -13.52
C GLU A 307 -10.13 22.13 -13.14
N LYS A 308 -10.29 23.37 -12.70
CA LYS A 308 -9.18 24.21 -12.23
C LYS A 308 -8.75 23.82 -10.81
N ILE A 309 -9.67 23.36 -9.99
CA ILE A 309 -9.50 23.15 -8.54
C ILE A 309 -9.33 21.66 -8.18
N TYR A 310 -9.92 20.77 -8.97
CA TYR A 310 -9.99 19.34 -8.69
C TYR A 310 -9.30 18.52 -9.77
N PHE A 311 -8.88 17.32 -9.39
CA PHE A 311 -8.61 16.21 -10.26
C PHE A 311 -9.84 15.31 -10.33
N LEU A 312 -10.10 14.70 -11.48
CA LEU A 312 -11.08 13.63 -11.58
C LEU A 312 -10.36 12.28 -11.45
N LYS A 313 -10.82 11.45 -10.51
CA LYS A 313 -10.28 10.11 -10.28
C LYS A 313 -11.35 9.07 -10.59
N CYS A 314 -10.94 7.99 -11.27
CA CYS A 314 -11.79 6.82 -11.43
C CYS A 314 -11.89 6.07 -10.09
N MET A 315 -13.08 5.57 -9.77
CA MET A 315 -13.33 4.71 -8.62
C MET A 315 -12.62 3.35 -8.76
N ARG A 316 -12.43 2.86 -10.00
CA ARG A 316 -11.74 1.59 -10.26
C ARG A 316 -10.28 1.62 -9.78
N GLU A 317 -9.84 0.52 -9.17
CA GLU A 317 -8.41 0.26 -8.92
C GLU A 317 -7.69 -0.18 -10.21
N GLY A 318 -6.42 0.19 -10.34
CA GLY A 318 -5.57 -0.08 -11.50
C GLY A 318 -5.61 0.94 -12.62
N GLY A 319 -6.68 1.73 -12.71
CA GLY A 319 -6.67 3.01 -13.40
C GLY A 319 -6.08 4.07 -12.48
N ASN A 320 -4.75 4.20 -12.44
CA ASN A 320 -4.10 5.34 -11.78
C ASN A 320 -4.31 6.67 -12.51
N THR A 321 -5.17 6.68 -13.53
CA THR A 321 -5.45 7.84 -14.35
C THR A 321 -6.05 8.97 -13.51
N ILE A 322 -5.19 9.93 -13.18
CA ILE A 322 -5.63 11.26 -12.80
C ILE A 322 -6.06 11.96 -14.09
N ILE A 323 -7.35 12.23 -14.21
CA ILE A 323 -7.90 12.95 -15.36
C ILE A 323 -7.80 14.44 -15.05
N THR A 324 -7.09 15.18 -15.90
CA THR A 324 -6.84 16.62 -15.75
C THR A 324 -7.53 17.48 -16.81
N GLU A 325 -8.06 16.85 -17.87
CA GLU A 325 -8.70 17.52 -19.00
C GLU A 325 -9.97 16.77 -19.41
N ASN A 326 -10.80 17.40 -20.23
CA ASN A 326 -12.01 16.79 -20.81
C ASN A 326 -12.96 16.16 -19.77
N PHE A 327 -13.10 16.78 -18.59
CA PHE A 327 -13.93 16.25 -17.50
C PHE A 327 -15.34 15.88 -17.98
N LYS A 328 -15.92 16.68 -18.89
CA LYS A 328 -17.26 16.46 -19.44
C LYS A 328 -17.47 15.06 -20.04
N ASP A 329 -16.44 14.48 -20.65
CA ASP A 329 -16.52 13.14 -21.27
C ASP A 329 -16.71 12.05 -20.21
N TYR A 330 -16.13 12.26 -19.03
CA TYR A 330 -16.15 11.31 -17.91
C TYR A 330 -17.34 11.52 -16.97
N ILE A 331 -17.76 12.77 -16.76
CA ILE A 331 -18.92 13.11 -15.93
C ILE A 331 -20.24 12.58 -16.54
N ALA A 332 -20.25 12.17 -17.81
CA ALA A 332 -21.36 11.42 -18.41
C ALA A 332 -21.63 10.07 -17.72
N GLU A 333 -20.64 9.50 -17.04
CA GLU A 333 -20.76 8.29 -16.21
C GLU A 333 -20.41 8.60 -14.75
N PRO A 334 -21.19 9.44 -14.07
CA PRO A 334 -20.78 10.05 -12.80
C PRO A 334 -20.66 9.05 -11.64
N ASP A 335 -21.24 7.86 -11.76
CA ASP A 335 -21.08 6.79 -10.76
C ASP A 335 -19.68 6.16 -10.77
N ARG A 336 -18.87 6.40 -11.82
CA ARG A 336 -17.52 5.81 -11.97
C ARG A 336 -16.39 6.75 -11.53
N TYR A 337 -16.71 7.99 -11.22
CA TYR A 337 -15.70 9.02 -10.94
C TYR A 337 -16.05 9.84 -9.70
N PHE A 338 -15.03 10.43 -9.10
CA PHE A 338 -15.17 11.46 -8.08
C PHE A 338 -14.11 12.53 -8.29
N LEU A 339 -14.40 13.73 -7.82
CA LEU A 339 -13.47 14.84 -7.83
C LEU A 339 -12.68 14.82 -6.52
N MET A 340 -11.37 14.94 -6.61
CA MET A 340 -10.46 15.13 -5.48
C MET A 340 -9.76 16.47 -5.62
N LYS A 341 -9.82 17.31 -4.60
CA LYS A 341 -9.23 18.65 -4.64
C LYS A 341 -7.71 18.55 -4.82
N LYS A 342 -7.15 19.39 -5.68
CA LYS A 342 -5.70 19.50 -5.85
C LYS A 342 -5.08 20.00 -4.55
N ILE A 343 -4.07 19.30 -4.04
CA ILE A 343 -3.35 19.70 -2.83
C ILE A 343 -2.24 20.67 -3.24
N ASP A 344 -2.38 21.94 -2.86
CA ASP A 344 -1.36 22.97 -3.07
C ASP A 344 -0.21 22.74 -2.09
N SER A 345 0.74 21.92 -2.51
CA SER A 345 1.80 21.37 -1.66
C SER A 345 2.96 22.34 -1.49
N ILE A 346 3.67 22.26 -0.36
CA ILE A 346 4.99 22.88 -0.26
C ILE A 346 5.96 22.22 -1.26
N THR A 347 6.99 22.97 -1.65
CA THR A 347 8.06 22.45 -2.50
C THR A 347 9.37 22.38 -1.74
N VAL A 348 10.20 21.42 -2.15
CA VAL A 348 11.60 21.28 -1.73
C VAL A 348 12.49 21.42 -2.96
N ARG A 349 13.69 21.97 -2.78
CA ARG A 349 14.71 22.01 -3.84
C ARG A 349 15.49 20.70 -3.83
N ASN A 350 15.33 19.89 -4.87
CA ASN A 350 16.01 18.61 -5.04
C ASN A 350 16.11 18.26 -6.53
N ARG A 351 16.79 17.17 -6.87
CA ARG A 351 16.90 16.62 -8.22
C ARG A 351 17.00 15.11 -8.22
N PHE A 352 16.61 14.51 -9.34
CA PHE A 352 16.90 13.10 -9.56
C PHE A 352 18.40 12.89 -9.79
N TYR A 353 18.89 11.68 -9.51
CA TYR A 353 20.32 11.37 -9.60
C TYR A 353 20.91 11.52 -11.02
N THR A 354 20.04 11.42 -12.03
CA THR A 354 20.37 11.59 -13.46
C THR A 354 20.42 13.06 -13.89
N GLU A 355 19.97 13.99 -13.04
CA GLU A 355 19.85 15.41 -13.36
C GLU A 355 21.02 16.21 -12.76
N ASN A 356 21.33 17.33 -13.40
CA ASN A 356 22.43 18.20 -12.98
C ASN A 356 21.96 19.36 -12.09
N GLU A 357 20.75 19.85 -12.32
CA GLU A 357 20.21 21.05 -11.66
C GLU A 357 19.05 20.69 -10.75
N ASP A 358 18.99 21.37 -9.62
CA ASP A 358 17.87 21.26 -8.70
C ASP A 358 16.62 21.88 -9.32
N SER A 359 15.46 21.34 -8.97
CA SER A 359 14.15 21.85 -9.36
C SER A 359 13.21 21.91 -8.16
N ASP A 360 12.07 22.55 -8.33
CA ASP A 360 11.02 22.53 -7.31
C ASP A 360 10.32 21.18 -7.38
N MET A 361 10.41 20.43 -6.29
CA MET A 361 9.86 19.10 -6.17
C MET A 361 8.87 19.00 -5.01
N ILE A 362 7.92 18.08 -5.13
CA ILE A 362 6.88 17.82 -4.14
C ILE A 362 7.12 16.42 -3.58
N LEU A 363 7.41 16.36 -2.28
CA LEU A 363 7.59 15.11 -1.53
C LEU A 363 6.24 14.59 -1.06
N GLU A 364 6.01 13.30 -1.30
CA GLU A 364 4.87 12.54 -0.83
C GLU A 364 5.33 11.51 0.22
N LEU A 365 4.83 11.68 1.45
CA LEU A 365 5.17 10.86 2.60
C LEU A 365 4.20 9.70 2.72
N GLY A 366 4.67 8.47 2.55
CA GLY A 366 3.88 7.26 2.74
C GLY A 366 4.17 6.60 4.08
N VAL A 367 3.25 6.67 5.03
CA VAL A 367 3.41 6.02 6.34
C VAL A 367 2.87 4.61 6.30
N LEU A 368 3.67 3.65 6.76
CA LEU A 368 3.29 2.24 6.81
C LEU A 368 2.57 1.95 8.13
N GLY A 369 1.52 1.14 8.09
CA GLY A 369 0.77 0.68 9.28
C GLY A 369 0.77 -0.84 9.36
N ALA A 370 0.86 -1.38 10.57
CA ALA A 370 0.78 -2.81 10.86
C ALA A 370 -0.20 -3.05 12.01
N PHE A 371 -1.13 -4.00 11.81
CA PHE A 371 -2.11 -4.38 12.82
C PHE A 371 -2.36 -5.89 12.78
N VAL A 372 -2.35 -6.53 13.95
CA VAL A 372 -2.65 -7.96 14.13
C VAL A 372 -3.64 -8.10 15.27
N GLU A 373 -4.76 -8.78 15.01
CA GLU A 373 -5.76 -9.11 16.01
C GLU A 373 -6.12 -10.59 15.93
N TYR A 374 -6.40 -11.18 17.08
CA TYR A 374 -6.95 -12.52 17.15
C TYR A 374 -7.87 -12.66 18.36
N ASP A 375 -9.09 -13.13 18.11
CA ASP A 375 -10.11 -13.44 19.13
C ASP A 375 -10.47 -12.25 20.04
N GLY A 376 -10.50 -11.04 19.47
CA GLY A 376 -10.76 -9.79 20.17
C GLY A 376 -9.52 -9.13 20.79
N ASP A 377 -8.40 -9.84 20.86
CA ASP A 377 -7.14 -9.32 21.39
C ASP A 377 -6.29 -8.67 20.28
N ILE A 378 -6.04 -7.36 20.41
CA ILE A 378 -5.11 -6.64 19.55
C ILE A 378 -3.68 -7.02 19.96
N LEU A 379 -3.03 -7.84 19.13
CA LEU A 379 -1.67 -8.33 19.34
C LEU A 379 -0.61 -7.33 18.86
N LEU A 380 -0.95 -6.50 17.87
CA LEU A 380 -0.11 -5.45 17.31
C LEU A 380 -0.98 -4.31 16.77
N ASP A 381 -0.66 -3.06 17.09
CA ASP A 381 -1.18 -1.86 16.44
C ASP A 381 -0.12 -0.76 16.47
N GLU A 382 0.56 -0.54 15.36
CA GLU A 382 1.59 0.48 15.26
C GLU A 382 1.82 1.01 13.83
N HIS A 383 2.60 2.09 13.73
CA HIS A 383 3.23 2.47 12.47
C HIS A 383 4.43 1.56 12.21
N SER A 384 4.58 1.12 10.96
CA SER A 384 5.65 0.25 10.46
C SER A 384 6.70 1.02 9.66
N GLY A 385 7.00 2.25 10.09
CA GLY A 385 7.93 3.16 9.41
C GLY A 385 7.27 4.00 8.31
N PHE A 386 8.05 4.44 7.32
CA PHE A 386 7.58 5.29 6.23
C PHE A 386 8.45 5.14 4.97
N ILE A 387 7.92 5.59 3.84
CA ILE A 387 8.65 5.79 2.60
C ILE A 387 8.48 7.22 2.12
N CYS A 388 9.36 7.68 1.23
CA CYS A 388 9.15 8.93 0.51
C CYS A 388 9.20 8.70 -0.99
N ARG A 389 8.18 9.24 -1.66
CA ARG A 389 8.16 9.43 -3.11
C ARG A 389 8.31 10.92 -3.38
N ILE A 390 8.83 11.27 -4.55
CA ILE A 390 8.96 12.65 -4.97
C ILE A 390 8.70 12.80 -6.46
N LYS A 391 8.17 13.95 -6.82
CA LYS A 391 7.95 14.34 -8.23
C LYS A 391 8.29 15.81 -8.42
N LYS A 392 8.55 16.20 -9.68
CA LYS A 392 8.62 17.61 -10.05
C LYS A 392 7.27 18.29 -9.81
N LYS A 393 7.28 19.56 -9.44
CA LYS A 393 6.07 20.34 -9.15
C LYS A 393 5.06 20.33 -10.31
N GLU A 394 5.55 20.29 -11.54
CA GLU A 394 4.75 20.28 -12.76
C GLU A 394 4.17 18.90 -13.07
N SER A 395 4.66 17.84 -12.42
CA SER A 395 4.18 16.47 -12.63
C SER A 395 2.87 16.22 -11.88
N ILE A 396 1.90 15.65 -12.60
CA ILE A 396 0.60 15.26 -12.03
C ILE A 396 0.75 13.97 -11.22
N GLU A 397 1.49 12.98 -11.72
CA GLU A 397 1.66 11.66 -11.11
C GLU A 397 3.02 11.52 -10.38
N CYS A 398 3.07 10.62 -9.39
CA CYS A 398 4.29 10.30 -8.62
C CYS A 398 4.74 8.84 -8.78
N GLY A 399 4.31 8.16 -9.85
CA GLY A 399 4.63 6.76 -10.10
C GLY A 399 6.12 6.54 -10.37
N VAL A 400 6.81 5.82 -9.48
CA VAL A 400 8.25 5.49 -9.63
C VAL A 400 8.49 4.53 -10.78
N THR A 401 7.69 3.46 -10.88
CA THR A 401 7.82 2.44 -11.94
C THR A 401 7.41 2.94 -13.32
N CYS A 402 6.69 4.07 -13.39
CA CYS A 402 6.23 4.71 -14.62
C CYS A 402 7.05 5.97 -14.97
N ASN A 403 8.15 6.23 -14.26
CA ASN A 403 9.04 7.39 -14.44
C ASN A 403 8.36 8.77 -14.31
N TYR A 404 7.19 8.86 -13.65
CA TYR A 404 6.56 10.15 -13.32
C TYR A 404 7.11 10.77 -12.02
N GLY A 405 7.75 9.95 -11.18
CA GLY A 405 8.44 10.37 -9.96
C GLY A 405 9.63 9.47 -9.65
N GLY A 406 10.13 9.56 -8.43
CA GLY A 406 11.21 8.70 -7.92
C GLY A 406 11.08 8.47 -6.42
N LEU A 407 11.95 7.61 -5.88
CA LEU A 407 12.09 7.49 -4.43
C LEU A 407 12.94 8.64 -3.88
N ASP A 408 12.61 9.02 -2.66
CA ASP A 408 13.35 10.01 -1.89
C ASP A 408 13.50 9.54 -0.44
N THR A 409 14.18 10.34 0.38
CA THR A 409 14.41 10.10 1.80
C THR A 409 14.37 11.44 2.54
N ILE A 410 14.34 11.40 3.87
CA ILE A 410 14.24 12.60 4.70
C ILE A 410 15.58 12.91 5.37
N TYR A 411 16.01 14.16 5.25
CA TYR A 411 17.02 14.78 6.08
C TYR A 411 16.35 15.30 7.35
N LYS A 412 16.76 14.82 8.53
CA LYS A 412 16.25 15.32 9.82
C LYS A 412 16.89 16.69 10.09
N ASN A 413 16.11 17.75 9.90
CA ASN A 413 16.52 19.11 10.22
C ASN A 413 15.89 19.61 11.51
#